data_AF-A0A2N1L651-F1
#
_entry.id   AF-A0A2N1L651-F1
#
_cell.length_a   1.000
_cell.length_b   1.000
_cell.length_c   1.000
_cell.angle_alpha   90.00
_cell.angle_beta   90.00
_cell.angle_gamma   90.00
#
_symmetry.space_group_name_H-M   'P 1'
#
loop_
_entity.id
_entity.type
_entity.pdbx_description
1 polymer ?
#
loop_
_entity_poly.entity_id
_entity_poly.type
_entity_poly.pdbx_seq_one_letter_code
_entity_poly.pdbx_strand_id
1 'polypeptide(L)'
;MNEIKRLLDKAKRKNYEIIMMGDLNNHYDSFLKRKQKGQQIRSKHQIFEYLENISMFDTTNLLFDISETNSRHTFYGNGNNKATFSRIDYIWTSYFLALQLNNQKLYRPNDIKTDHLMILNQFFT
;
A
#
# COMPACT_ATOMS: atom_id res chain seq x y z
N MET A 1 8.73 5.56 -11.93
CA MET A 1 8.25 6.58 -10.96
C MET A 1 7.55 7.74 -11.65
N ASN A 2 8.20 8.44 -12.58
CA ASN A 2 7.66 9.65 -13.21
C ASN A 2 6.32 9.44 -13.93
N GLU A 3 6.14 8.31 -14.60
CA GLU A 3 4.90 8.03 -15.32
C GLU A 3 3.70 7.82 -14.39
N ILE A 4 3.87 7.10 -13.27
CA ILE A 4 2.82 6.91 -12.27
C ILE A 4 2.38 8.26 -11.69
N LYS A 5 3.34 9.13 -11.34
CA LYS A 5 3.04 10.49 -10.85
C LYS A 5 2.27 11.29 -11.89
N ARG A 6 2.72 11.29 -13.15
CA ARG A 6 2.05 11.98 -14.26
C ARG A 6 0.59 11.52 -14.45
N LEU A 7 0.35 10.22 -14.37
CA LEU A 7 -1.00 9.65 -14.49
C LEU A 7 -1.89 10.03 -13.31
N LEU A 8 -1.37 9.95 -12.08
CA LEU A 8 -2.09 10.35 -10.86
C LEU A 8 -2.41 11.84 -10.87
N ASP A 9 -1.47 12.71 -11.24
CA ASP A 9 -1.69 14.15 -11.38
C ASP A 9 -2.77 14.44 -12.43
N LYS A 10 -2.74 13.73 -13.57
CA LYS A 10 -3.76 13.89 -14.62
C LYS A 10 -5.14 13.45 -14.12
N ALA A 11 -5.23 12.35 -13.38
CA ALA A 11 -6.49 11.87 -12.81
C ALA A 11 -7.03 12.82 -11.74
N LYS A 12 -6.18 13.32 -10.85
CA LYS A 12 -6.53 14.32 -9.83
C LYS A 12 -7.02 15.63 -10.44
N ARG A 13 -6.35 16.15 -11.48
CA ARG A 13 -6.82 17.35 -12.22
C ARG A 13 -8.18 17.16 -12.88
N LYS A 14 -8.58 15.91 -13.16
CA LYS A 14 -9.88 15.57 -13.71
C LYS A 14 -10.92 15.20 -12.64
N ASN A 15 -10.58 15.37 -11.35
CA ASN A 15 -11.41 15.02 -10.21
C ASN A 15 -11.92 13.56 -10.25
N TYR A 16 -11.07 12.64 -10.70
CA TYR A 16 -11.39 11.22 -10.64
C TYR A 16 -11.27 10.68 -9.22
N GLU A 17 -12.15 9.74 -8.89
CA GLU A 17 -11.88 8.78 -7.83
C GLU A 17 -10.82 7.78 -8.31
N ILE A 18 -9.84 7.52 -7.47
CA ILE A 18 -8.61 6.82 -7.85
C ILE A 18 -8.38 5.67 -6.88
N ILE A 19 -8.17 4.49 -7.45
CA ILE A 19 -7.54 3.36 -6.79
C ILE A 19 -6.19 3.12 -7.46
N MET A 20 -5.11 3.18 -6.68
CA MET A 20 -3.78 2.78 -7.09
C MET A 20 -3.40 1.54 -6.30
N MET A 21 -3.08 0.46 -6.99
CA MET A 21 -2.84 -0.83 -6.34
C MET A 21 -1.75 -1.65 -7.03
N GLY A 22 -1.14 -2.55 -6.27
CA GLY A 22 -0.18 -3.52 -6.76
C GLY A 22 0.99 -3.74 -5.81
N ASP A 23 1.95 -4.54 -6.26
CA ASP A 23 3.22 -4.76 -5.57
C ASP A 23 4.15 -3.55 -5.80
N LEU A 24 4.43 -2.82 -4.72
CA LEU A 24 5.36 -1.69 -4.73
C LEU A 24 6.80 -2.11 -4.39
N ASN A 25 7.00 -3.38 -4.02
CA ASN A 25 8.28 -3.96 -3.60
C ASN A 25 9.05 -3.08 -2.60
N ASN A 26 8.31 -2.45 -1.69
CA ASN A 26 8.85 -1.51 -0.71
C ASN A 26 7.99 -1.45 0.55
N HIS A 27 8.57 -0.95 1.64
CA HIS A 27 7.95 -0.96 2.96
C HIS A 27 7.52 0.43 3.39
N TYR A 28 6.21 0.64 3.52
CA TYR A 28 5.65 1.91 3.98
C TYR A 28 6.05 2.22 5.43
N ASP A 29 6.12 1.22 6.30
CA ASP A 29 6.52 1.42 7.71
C ASP A 29 7.97 1.91 7.83
N SER A 30 8.86 1.50 6.92
CA SER A 30 10.22 2.02 6.84
C SER A 30 10.25 3.50 6.43
N PHE A 31 9.33 3.91 5.56
CA PHE A 31 9.12 5.32 5.21
C PHE A 31 8.59 6.11 6.41
N LEU A 32 7.54 5.62 7.09
CA LEU A 32 6.97 6.27 8.27
C LEU A 32 8.00 6.44 9.39
N LYS A 33 8.77 5.39 9.71
CA LYS A 33 9.86 5.44 10.71
C LYS A 33 10.90 6.51 10.38
N ARG A 34 11.23 6.71 9.10
CA ARG A 34 12.15 7.78 8.66
C ARG A 34 11.54 9.16 8.81
N LYS A 35 10.29 9.32 8.34
CA LYS A 35 9.53 10.57 8.42
C LYS A 35 9.37 11.03 9.87
N GLN A 36 9.00 10.13 10.78
CA GLN A 36 8.87 10.40 12.22
C GLN A 36 10.19 10.84 12.87
N LYS A 37 11.32 10.28 12.43
CA LYS A 37 12.65 10.64 12.91
C LYS A 37 13.22 11.90 12.23
N GLY A 38 12.47 12.57 11.36
CA GLY A 38 12.97 13.71 10.59
C GLY A 38 14.12 13.37 9.64
N GLN A 39 14.27 12.09 9.27
CA GLN A 39 15.36 11.65 8.40
C GLN A 39 15.02 11.89 6.93
N GLN A 40 16.06 12.15 6.12
CA GLN A 40 15.91 12.26 4.68
C GLN A 40 15.18 11.04 4.09
N ILE A 41 14.16 11.26 3.27
CA ILE A 41 13.43 10.17 2.61
C ILE A 41 14.31 9.58 1.50
N ARG A 42 14.50 8.25 1.52
CA ARG A 42 15.29 7.55 0.48
C ARG A 42 14.52 7.55 -0.83
N SER A 43 15.24 7.57 -1.95
CA SER A 43 14.66 7.53 -3.31
C SER A 43 13.60 6.43 -3.49
N LYS A 44 13.87 5.22 -2.98
CA LYS A 44 12.90 4.11 -3.03
C LYS A 44 11.55 4.45 -2.41
N HIS A 45 11.53 5.25 -1.34
CA HIS A 45 10.31 5.61 -0.59
C HIS A 45 9.59 6.85 -1.15
N GLN A 46 10.10 7.50 -2.19
CA GLN A 46 9.50 8.72 -2.76
C GLN A 46 8.09 8.52 -3.29
N ILE A 47 7.67 7.28 -3.59
CA ILE A 47 6.28 7.01 -3.98
C ILE A 47 5.32 7.24 -2.82
N PHE A 48 5.68 6.81 -1.61
CA PHE A 48 4.83 6.97 -0.43
C PHE A 48 4.68 8.43 -0.03
N GLU A 49 5.80 9.16 -0.01
CA GLU A 49 5.81 10.61 0.21
C GLU A 49 4.92 11.34 -0.81
N TYR A 50 5.04 10.97 -2.09
CA TYR A 50 4.21 11.56 -3.13
C TYR A 50 2.73 11.24 -2.94
N LEU A 51 2.37 9.98 -2.65
CA LEU A 51 0.98 9.56 -2.42
C LEU A 51 0.34 10.31 -1.25
N GLU A 52 1.05 10.47 -0.13
CA GLU A 52 0.58 11.30 0.98
C GLU A 52 0.42 12.77 0.58
N ASN A 53 1.36 13.34 -0.17
CA ASN A 53 1.32 14.75 -0.61
C ASN A 53 0.13 15.06 -1.53
N ILE A 54 -0.35 14.06 -2.30
CA ILE A 54 -1.55 14.20 -3.14
C ILE A 54 -2.84 13.71 -2.45
N SER A 55 -2.79 13.52 -1.13
CA SER A 55 -3.91 13.04 -0.30
C SER A 55 -4.52 11.74 -0.84
N MET A 56 -3.65 10.75 -1.05
CA MET A 56 -4.05 9.36 -1.20
C MET A 56 -3.87 8.64 0.14
N PHE A 57 -4.69 7.62 0.38
CA PHE A 57 -4.75 6.93 1.67
C PHE A 57 -4.55 5.42 1.49
N ASP A 58 -3.59 4.85 2.25
CA ASP A 58 -3.38 3.40 2.34
C ASP A 58 -4.56 2.75 3.09
N THR A 59 -5.35 1.99 2.34
CA THR A 59 -6.56 1.35 2.86
C THR A 59 -6.29 0.37 3.99
N THR A 60 -5.12 -0.27 4.03
CA THR A 60 -4.75 -1.19 5.11
C THR A 60 -4.53 -0.42 6.41
N ASN A 61 -3.83 0.72 6.36
CA ASN A 61 -3.59 1.58 7.52
C ASN A 61 -4.85 2.33 7.99
N LEU A 62 -5.88 2.47 7.15
CA LEU A 62 -7.17 3.04 7.55
C LEU A 62 -8.00 2.07 8.39
N LEU A 63 -7.90 0.76 8.13
CA LEU A 63 -8.73 -0.26 8.79
C LEU A 63 -8.03 -0.95 9.96
N PHE A 64 -6.71 -0.97 9.97
CA PHE A 64 -5.94 -1.74 10.94
C PHE A 64 -4.80 -0.91 11.52
N ASP A 65 -4.57 -1.07 12.82
CA ASP A 65 -3.38 -0.56 13.49
C ASP A 65 -2.18 -1.45 13.12
N ILE A 66 -1.41 -1.00 12.11
CA ILE A 66 -0.27 -1.73 11.58
C ILE A 66 0.95 -1.52 12.47
N SER A 67 1.50 -2.62 12.95
CA SER A 67 2.64 -2.64 13.86
C SER A 67 3.58 -3.80 13.54
N GLU A 68 4.68 -3.92 14.28
CA GLU A 68 5.60 -5.05 14.15
C GLU A 68 4.93 -6.38 14.52
N THR A 69 3.91 -6.37 15.38
CA THR A 69 3.14 -7.55 15.78
C THR A 69 1.87 -7.76 14.96
N ASN A 70 1.41 -6.73 14.22
CA ASN A 70 0.26 -6.78 13.32
C ASN A 70 0.62 -6.17 11.95
N SER A 71 1.49 -6.83 11.23
CA SER A 71 2.12 -6.33 10.00
C SER A 71 1.29 -6.58 8.73
N ARG A 72 0.23 -7.39 8.82
CA ARG A 72 -0.64 -7.82 7.71
C ARG A 72 0.15 -8.11 6.43
N HIS A 73 1.13 -9.02 6.55
CA HIS A 73 2.03 -9.38 5.46
C HIS A 73 1.28 -9.86 4.21
N THR A 74 1.75 -9.41 3.05
CA THR A 74 1.21 -9.77 1.74
C THR A 74 2.16 -10.66 0.97
N PHE A 75 3.42 -10.76 1.37
CA PHE A 75 4.45 -11.57 0.73
C PHE A 75 5.11 -12.55 1.71
N TYR A 76 5.37 -13.77 1.23
CA TYR A 76 5.91 -14.91 1.97
C TYR A 76 7.08 -15.52 1.20
N GLY A 77 8.28 -14.98 1.39
CA GLY A 77 9.50 -15.48 0.78
C GLY A 77 10.14 -16.60 1.57
N ASN A 78 10.82 -17.51 0.87
CA ASN A 78 11.67 -18.54 1.46
C ASN A 78 13.10 -18.39 0.90
N GLY A 79 13.92 -17.57 1.55
CA GLY A 79 15.32 -17.35 1.18
C GLY A 79 16.27 -17.78 2.28
N ASN A 80 17.38 -18.45 1.93
CA ASN A 80 18.48 -18.81 2.85
C ASN A 80 18.03 -19.49 4.17
N ASN A 81 17.12 -20.47 4.07
CA ASN A 81 16.54 -21.20 5.22
C ASN A 81 15.84 -20.31 6.27
N LYS A 82 15.44 -19.09 5.91
CA LYS A 82 14.62 -18.21 6.75
C LYS A 82 13.38 -17.76 5.99
N ALA A 83 12.22 -17.97 6.61
CA ALA A 83 10.99 -17.39 6.10
C ALA A 83 11.06 -15.86 6.25
N THR A 84 10.80 -15.15 5.15
CA THR A 84 10.71 -13.69 5.13
C THR A 84 9.27 -13.30 4.87
N PHE A 85 8.75 -12.41 5.73
CA PHE A 85 7.38 -11.93 5.62
C PHE A 85 7.40 -10.41 5.49
N SER A 86 6.66 -9.89 4.51
CA SER A 86 6.61 -8.45 4.29
C SER A 86 5.25 -8.01 3.76
N ARG A 87 4.92 -6.74 4.02
CA ARG A 87 3.83 -6.04 3.36
C ARG A 87 4.45 -5.19 2.26
N ILE A 88 4.24 -5.59 1.02
CA ILE A 88 4.79 -4.91 -0.18
C ILE A 88 3.72 -4.66 -1.24
N ASP A 89 2.57 -5.29 -1.11
CA ASP A 89 1.38 -5.01 -1.89
C ASP A 89 0.52 -3.97 -1.16
N TYR A 90 -0.01 -3.01 -1.90
CA TYR A 90 -0.80 -1.92 -1.33
C TYR A 90 -2.02 -1.61 -2.18
N ILE A 91 -3.05 -1.06 -1.54
CA ILE A 91 -4.15 -0.37 -2.21
C ILE A 91 -4.26 1.02 -1.59
N TRP A 92 -4.04 2.05 -2.40
CA TRP A 92 -4.16 3.46 -2.08
C TRP A 92 -5.38 4.06 -2.76
N THR A 93 -6.12 4.90 -2.04
CA THR A 93 -7.39 5.47 -2.52
C THR A 93 -7.42 6.99 -2.42
N SER A 94 -8.21 7.62 -3.30
CA SER A 94 -8.64 9.02 -3.12
C SER A 94 -9.55 9.16 -1.89
N TYR A 95 -9.75 10.40 -1.45
CA TYR A 95 -10.45 10.73 -0.22
C TYR A 95 -11.88 10.15 -0.13
N PHE A 96 -12.72 10.31 -1.16
CA PHE A 96 -14.10 9.83 -1.06
C PHE A 96 -14.17 8.30 -1.01
N LEU A 97 -13.37 7.61 -1.84
CA LEU A 97 -13.23 6.14 -1.74
C LEU A 97 -12.71 5.69 -0.37
N ALA A 98 -11.77 6.41 0.24
CA ALA A 98 -11.28 6.11 1.57
C ALA A 98 -12.41 6.18 2.63
N LEU A 99 -13.32 7.15 2.52
CA LEU A 99 -14.49 7.25 3.41
C LEU A 99 -15.49 6.10 3.20
N GLN A 100 -15.56 5.53 2.00
CA GLN A 100 -16.43 4.41 1.71
C GLN A 100 -15.82 3.05 2.09
N LEU A 101 -14.58 3.00 2.58
CA LEU A 101 -13.93 1.73 2.90
C LEU A 101 -14.62 1.05 4.09
N ASN A 102 -15.18 -0.13 3.85
CA ASN A 102 -15.94 -0.89 4.84
C ASN A 102 -15.10 -2.00 5.49
N ASN A 103 -14.43 -2.82 4.66
CA ASN A 103 -13.68 -3.97 5.14
C ASN A 103 -12.52 -4.32 4.20
N GLN A 104 -11.54 -5.05 4.72
CA GLN A 104 -10.47 -5.63 3.93
C GLN A 104 -10.11 -7.04 4.39
N LYS A 105 -9.84 -7.92 3.43
CA LYS A 105 -9.35 -9.28 3.67
C LYS A 105 -8.06 -9.55 2.91
N LEU A 106 -7.19 -10.37 3.51
CA LEU A 106 -6.11 -11.02 2.79
C LEU A 106 -6.58 -12.40 2.36
N TYR A 107 -6.41 -12.72 1.09
CA TYR A 107 -6.90 -13.97 0.51
C TYR A 107 -5.76 -14.70 -0.20
N ARG A 108 -5.64 -16.00 0.08
CA ARG A 108 -4.74 -16.89 -0.67
C ARG A 108 -5.57 -17.60 -1.75
N PRO A 109 -5.31 -17.36 -3.04
CA PRO A 109 -5.95 -18.13 -4.10
C PRO A 109 -5.47 -19.58 -4.04
N ASN A 110 -6.40 -20.53 -4.05
CA ASN A 110 -6.06 -21.96 -3.99
C ASN A 110 -5.44 -22.48 -5.30
N ASP A 111 -5.84 -21.90 -6.42
CA ASP A 111 -5.50 -22.39 -7.76
C ASP A 111 -4.30 -21.65 -8.39
N ILE A 112 -3.66 -20.73 -7.65
CA ILE A 112 -2.52 -19.95 -8.13
C ILE A 112 -1.33 -20.17 -7.20
N LYS A 113 -0.24 -20.70 -7.74
CA LYS A 113 1.03 -20.79 -7.01
C LYS A 113 1.70 -19.41 -6.99
N THR A 114 1.61 -18.74 -5.84
CA THR A 114 2.22 -17.44 -5.60
C THR A 114 2.73 -17.35 -4.16
N ASP A 115 3.79 -16.60 -3.94
CA ASP A 115 4.29 -16.17 -2.65
C ASP A 115 3.56 -14.93 -2.09
N HIS A 116 2.61 -14.37 -2.85
CA HIS A 116 1.78 -13.25 -2.42
C HIS A 116 0.36 -13.65 -1.97
N LEU A 117 -0.22 -12.84 -1.09
CA LEU A 117 -1.65 -12.82 -0.74
C LEU A 117 -2.33 -11.66 -1.47
N MET A 118 -3.53 -11.92 -1.97
CA MET A 118 -4.38 -10.89 -2.56
C MET A 118 -4.99 -9.99 -1.48
N ILE A 119 -4.93 -8.68 -1.68
CA ILE A 119 -5.67 -7.71 -0.87
C ILE A 119 -7.05 -7.49 -1.50
N LEU A 120 -8.10 -7.70 -0.71
CA LEU A 120 -9.48 -7.47 -1.11
C LEU A 120 -10.06 -6.35 -0.27
N ASN A 121 -10.41 -5.22 -0.90
CA ASN A 121 -11.14 -4.14 -0.25
C ASN A 121 -12.62 -4.20 -0.63
N GLN A 122 -13.48 -3.98 0.36
CA GLN A 122 -14.92 -3.79 0.18
C GLN A 122 -15.25 -2.34 0.51
N PHE A 123 -15.94 -1.68 -0.43
CA PHE A 123 -16.47 -0.32 -0.24
C PHE A 123 -17.98 -0.37 0.01
N PHE A 124 -18.51 0.61 0.72
CA PHE A 124 -19.95 0.89 0.76
C PHE A 124 -20.42 1.32 -0.63
N THR A 125 -21.58 0.81 -1.04
CA THR A 125 -22.29 1.20 -2.27
C THR A 125 -23.25 2.33 -2.02
#